data_AF-A0A523B5V2-F1
#
_entry.id   AF-A0A523B5V2-F1
#
_cell.length_a   1.000
_cell.length_b   1.000
_cell.length_c   1.000
_cell.angle_alpha   90.00
_cell.angle_beta   90.00
_cell.angle_gamma   90.00
#
_symmetry.space_group_name_H-M   'P 1'
#
loop_
_entity.id
_entity.type
_entity.pdbx_description
1 polymer ?
#
loop_
_entity_poly.entity_id
_entity_poly.type
_entity_poly.pdbx_seq_one_letter_code
_entity_poly.pdbx_strand_id
1 'polypeptide(L)'
;MLKGRLAIVCSKIDVASMNIKNKLLKLMNFRRIEEKVQGEEVYALDDVLLVTIGQELIYADNLEDFLRVQGIIFASRHAAESGIPALLAHTPGNWTDEALYGGRPRSVCIAMPLHLMTIVKRLNKLKEERLADWRCGLEVTHHGPYLEHTPAMFVELGSTPREWCDYEAAEVIAHAIAETLDNVDEGTVAVGFGGPHYAPQFTKIVLEESLAISHIVPKYAFPGVTEKELKLAIDRSIIKPSIALMDWKSLKSSERLMVTKVCNEAGLQIKKV
;
A
#
# COMPACT_ATOMS: atom_id res chain seq x y z
N MET A 1 -22.83 3.65 9.49
CA MET A 1 -21.40 3.37 9.25
C MET A 1 -21.08 2.00 9.79
N LEU A 2 -20.54 1.14 8.94
CA LEU A 2 -20.08 -0.17 9.34
C LEU A 2 -18.79 -0.06 10.15
N LYS A 3 -18.69 -0.87 11.20
CA LYS A 3 -17.54 -0.88 12.11
C LYS A 3 -16.81 -2.21 11.96
N GLY A 4 -15.50 -2.16 12.08
CA GLY A 4 -14.63 -3.33 12.09
C GLY A 4 -13.23 -2.95 12.52
N ARG A 5 -12.35 -3.93 12.67
CA ARG A 5 -10.92 -3.71 12.84
C ARG A 5 -10.25 -3.42 11.51
N LEU A 6 -10.46 -4.26 10.50
CA LEU A 6 -9.94 -4.06 9.15
C LEU A 6 -11.05 -4.12 8.11
N ALA A 7 -10.86 -3.45 6.98
CA ALA A 7 -11.65 -3.64 5.78
C ALA A 7 -10.76 -3.99 4.58
N ILE A 8 -11.06 -5.11 3.93
CA ILE A 8 -10.56 -5.41 2.59
C ILE A 8 -11.55 -4.81 1.60
N VAL A 9 -11.09 -3.92 0.74
CA VAL A 9 -11.94 -3.16 -0.18
C VAL A 9 -11.60 -3.55 -1.62
N CYS A 10 -12.63 -4.00 -2.33
CA CYS A 10 -12.55 -4.43 -3.72
C CYS A 10 -13.42 -3.54 -4.61
N SER A 11 -13.05 -3.42 -5.88
CA SER A 11 -13.87 -2.74 -6.89
C SER A 11 -14.54 -3.74 -7.83
N LYS A 12 -15.82 -3.52 -8.09
CA LYS A 12 -16.63 -4.34 -9.01
C LYS A 12 -16.20 -4.20 -10.47
N ILE A 13 -15.57 -3.07 -10.83
CA ILE A 13 -15.10 -2.79 -12.19
C ILE A 13 -13.65 -3.23 -12.41
N ASP A 14 -13.00 -3.75 -11.37
CA ASP A 14 -11.63 -4.27 -11.43
C ASP A 14 -11.64 -5.80 -11.43
N VAL A 15 -11.19 -6.39 -12.54
CA VAL A 15 -11.16 -7.85 -12.72
C VAL A 15 -10.23 -8.53 -11.71
N ALA A 16 -9.05 -7.96 -11.44
CA ALA A 16 -8.12 -8.51 -10.47
C ALA A 16 -8.73 -8.46 -9.06
N SER A 17 -9.34 -7.33 -8.71
CA SER A 17 -10.02 -7.12 -7.43
C SER A 17 -11.12 -8.15 -7.19
N MET A 18 -11.96 -8.41 -8.20
CA MET A 18 -13.02 -9.41 -8.11
C MET A 18 -12.49 -10.84 -8.04
N ASN A 19 -11.38 -11.14 -8.73
CA ASN A 19 -10.70 -12.43 -8.61
C ASN A 19 -10.15 -12.64 -7.18
N ILE A 20 -9.50 -11.63 -6.60
CA ILE A 20 -8.99 -11.67 -5.23
C ILE A 20 -10.13 -11.86 -4.23
N LYS A 21 -11.22 -11.08 -4.35
CA LYS A 21 -12.43 -11.22 -3.53
C LYS A 21 -12.96 -12.66 -3.57
N ASN A 22 -13.09 -13.24 -4.76
CA ASN A 22 -13.60 -14.59 -4.93
C ASN A 22 -12.70 -15.65 -4.29
N LYS A 23 -11.38 -15.43 -4.28
CA LYS A 23 -10.42 -16.31 -3.58
C LYS A 23 -10.54 -16.17 -2.08
N LEU A 24 -10.62 -14.95 -1.55
CA LEU A 24 -10.83 -14.68 -0.11
C LEU A 24 -12.12 -15.35 0.41
N LEU A 25 -13.23 -15.25 -0.32
CA LEU A 25 -14.50 -15.90 0.04
C LEU A 25 -14.43 -17.44 0.05
N LYS A 26 -13.50 -18.04 -0.69
CA LYS A 26 -13.27 -19.49 -0.69
C LYS A 26 -12.31 -19.93 0.41
N LEU A 27 -11.31 -19.08 0.71
CA LEU A 27 -10.26 -19.35 1.69
C LEU A 27 -10.74 -19.13 3.13
N MET A 28 -11.65 -18.19 3.34
CA MET A 28 -12.07 -17.74 4.66
C MET A 28 -13.60 -17.76 4.79
N ASN A 29 -14.10 -17.96 6.01
CA ASN A 29 -15.53 -18.10 6.31
C ASN A 29 -16.28 -16.76 6.38
N PHE A 30 -16.02 -15.86 5.43
CA PHE A 30 -16.75 -14.60 5.29
C PHE A 30 -18.24 -14.85 5.07
N ARG A 31 -19.09 -14.25 5.91
CA ARG A 31 -20.55 -14.33 5.80
C ARG A 31 -21.10 -13.03 5.26
N ARG A 32 -21.99 -13.13 4.28
CA ARG A 32 -22.73 -11.97 3.79
C ARG A 32 -23.55 -11.35 4.91
N ILE A 33 -23.51 -10.04 5.04
CA ILE A 33 -24.34 -9.27 5.98
C ILE A 33 -25.42 -8.48 5.23
N GLU A 34 -26.41 -7.94 5.95
CA GLU A 34 -27.51 -7.19 5.34
C GLU A 34 -27.09 -5.79 4.87
N GLU A 35 -26.15 -5.18 5.59
CA GLU A 35 -25.64 -3.87 5.29
C GLU A 35 -24.88 -3.82 3.96
N LYS A 36 -24.92 -2.63 3.36
CA LYS A 36 -24.30 -2.36 2.07
C LYS A 36 -23.44 -1.11 2.16
N VAL A 37 -22.39 -1.07 1.35
CA VAL A 37 -21.58 0.13 1.14
C VAL A 37 -21.80 0.56 -0.30
N GLN A 38 -22.24 1.82 -0.50
CA GLN A 38 -22.55 2.36 -1.83
C GLN A 38 -23.49 1.46 -2.66
N GLY A 39 -24.42 0.77 -2.01
CA GLY A 39 -25.38 -0.15 -2.66
C GLY A 39 -24.84 -1.54 -3.00
N GLU A 40 -23.56 -1.80 -2.74
CA GLU A 40 -22.89 -3.08 -3.02
C GLU A 40 -22.74 -3.95 -1.76
N GLU A 41 -22.46 -5.24 -1.99
CA GLU A 41 -22.44 -6.26 -0.95
C GLU A 41 -21.27 -6.11 0.02
N VAL A 42 -21.54 -6.44 1.28
CA VAL A 42 -20.52 -6.57 2.33
C VAL A 42 -20.58 -7.98 2.90
N TYR A 43 -19.39 -8.52 3.18
CA TYR A 43 -19.21 -9.76 3.91
C TYR A 43 -18.39 -9.47 5.18
N ALA A 44 -18.60 -10.24 6.23
CA ALA A 44 -17.90 -10.09 7.50
C ALA A 44 -17.31 -11.43 7.96
N LEU A 45 -16.13 -11.37 8.55
CA LEU A 45 -15.49 -12.44 9.31
C LEU A 45 -15.05 -11.81 10.64
N ASP A 46 -15.80 -12.10 11.71
CA ASP A 46 -15.63 -11.44 13.01
C ASP A 46 -15.59 -9.91 12.88
N ASP A 47 -14.43 -9.29 13.12
CA ASP A 47 -14.22 -7.84 13.02
C ASP A 47 -13.59 -7.38 11.69
N VAL A 48 -13.40 -8.29 10.73
CA VAL A 48 -12.89 -7.97 9.39
C VAL A 48 -14.04 -7.88 8.39
N LEU A 49 -14.08 -6.77 7.65
CA LEU A 49 -15.05 -6.53 6.59
C LEU A 49 -14.42 -6.81 5.22
N LEU A 50 -15.18 -7.43 4.32
CA LEU A 50 -14.87 -7.53 2.90
C LEU A 50 -15.93 -6.75 2.13
N VAL A 51 -15.53 -5.59 1.61
CA VAL A 51 -16.39 -4.56 1.04
C VAL A 51 -16.18 -4.50 -0.46
N THR A 52 -17.26 -4.48 -1.23
CA THR A 52 -17.21 -4.18 -2.68
C THR A 52 -17.75 -2.78 -2.93
N ILE A 53 -17.13 -2.02 -3.84
CA ILE A 53 -17.64 -0.72 -4.31
C ILE A 53 -17.78 -0.69 -5.83
N GLY A 54 -18.59 0.23 -6.33
CA GLY A 54 -18.92 0.36 -7.76
C GLY A 54 -18.03 1.30 -8.57
N GLN A 55 -16.90 1.76 -8.01
CA GLN A 55 -16.00 2.75 -8.61
C GLN A 55 -14.53 2.31 -8.52
N GLU A 56 -13.63 2.99 -9.22
CA GLU A 56 -12.19 2.76 -9.07
C GLU A 56 -11.74 3.09 -7.64
N LEU A 57 -10.88 2.24 -7.07
CA LEU A 57 -10.43 2.35 -5.68
C LEU A 57 -9.65 3.64 -5.45
N ILE A 58 -8.89 4.09 -6.47
CA ILE A 58 -8.10 5.33 -6.41
C ILE A 58 -8.93 6.61 -6.22
N TYR A 59 -10.24 6.57 -6.47
CA TYR A 59 -11.16 7.72 -6.28
C TYR A 59 -12.08 7.56 -5.06
N ALA A 60 -11.85 6.56 -4.21
CA ALA A 60 -12.68 6.24 -3.05
C ALA A 60 -12.41 7.14 -1.83
N ASP A 61 -12.28 8.45 -2.02
CA ASP A 61 -12.02 9.43 -0.94
C ASP A 61 -13.15 9.47 0.11
N ASN A 62 -14.37 9.10 -0.27
CA ASN A 62 -15.55 9.12 0.59
C ASN A 62 -15.75 7.82 1.39
N LEU A 63 -14.79 6.89 1.38
CA LEU A 63 -14.98 5.59 2.02
C LEU A 63 -15.20 5.70 3.55
N GLU A 64 -14.63 6.75 4.16
CA GLU A 64 -14.78 7.05 5.59
C GLU A 64 -16.19 7.49 5.98
N ASP A 65 -17.05 7.86 5.02
CA ASP A 65 -18.47 8.14 5.29
C ASP A 65 -19.27 6.85 5.58
N PHE A 66 -18.75 5.71 5.12
CA PHE A 66 -19.41 4.41 5.21
C PHE A 66 -18.76 3.50 6.24
N LEU A 67 -17.43 3.60 6.42
CA LEU A 67 -16.63 2.69 7.23
C LEU A 67 -15.99 3.41 8.43
N ARG A 68 -15.98 2.75 9.59
CA ARG A 68 -15.09 3.07 10.71
C ARG A 68 -14.26 1.85 11.06
N VAL A 69 -13.06 1.79 10.51
CA VAL A 69 -12.10 0.70 10.70
C VAL A 69 -10.73 1.23 11.12
N GLN A 70 -9.88 0.36 11.65
CA GLN A 70 -8.51 0.69 12.06
C GLN A 70 -7.52 0.62 10.89
N GLY A 71 -7.91 0.03 9.76
CA GLY A 71 -7.10 -0.04 8.55
C GLY A 71 -7.88 -0.55 7.35
N ILE A 72 -7.48 -0.11 6.16
CA ILE A 72 -8.03 -0.53 4.87
C ILE A 72 -6.94 -1.19 4.02
N ILE A 73 -7.27 -2.35 3.45
CA ILE A 73 -6.47 -3.05 2.45
C ILE A 73 -7.23 -2.99 1.13
N PHE A 74 -6.77 -2.18 0.19
CA PHE A 74 -7.29 -2.15 -1.17
C PHE A 74 -6.71 -3.31 -1.97
N ALA A 75 -7.55 -4.26 -2.37
CA ALA A 75 -7.16 -5.35 -3.26
C ALA A 75 -7.43 -4.91 -4.71
N SER A 76 -6.39 -4.66 -5.49
CA SER A 76 -6.48 -3.92 -6.75
C SER A 76 -5.66 -4.54 -7.88
N ARG A 77 -5.87 -4.08 -9.11
CA ARG A 77 -4.92 -4.28 -10.20
C ARG A 77 -3.80 -3.25 -10.16
N HIS A 78 -2.61 -3.66 -10.58
CA HIS A 78 -1.55 -2.76 -11.02
C HIS A 78 -1.54 -2.69 -12.54
N ALA A 79 -1.35 -1.50 -13.12
CA ALA A 79 -1.30 -1.28 -14.56
C ALA A 79 0.02 -0.62 -14.97
N ALA A 80 0.78 -1.25 -15.86
CA ALA A 80 2.03 -0.69 -16.37
C ALA A 80 2.33 -1.05 -17.83
N GLU A 81 2.85 -0.08 -18.59
CA GLU A 81 3.27 -0.26 -19.98
C GLU A 81 4.39 -1.28 -20.16
N SER A 82 5.19 -1.53 -19.12
CA SER A 82 6.28 -2.51 -19.15
C SER A 82 5.78 -3.94 -19.40
N GLY A 83 4.51 -4.23 -19.08
CA GLY A 83 3.91 -5.55 -19.20
C GLY A 83 4.52 -6.61 -18.30
N ILE A 84 5.29 -6.22 -17.28
CA ILE A 84 6.00 -7.14 -16.41
C ILE A 84 5.04 -7.68 -15.35
N PRO A 85 4.88 -9.01 -15.21
CA PRO A 85 4.06 -9.59 -14.15
C PRO A 85 4.61 -9.25 -12.77
N ALA A 86 3.75 -8.72 -11.89
CA ALA A 86 4.17 -8.23 -10.59
C ALA A 86 3.08 -8.38 -9.51
N LEU A 87 3.52 -8.66 -8.29
CA LEU A 87 2.75 -8.61 -7.05
C LEU A 87 3.31 -7.48 -6.19
N LEU A 88 2.52 -6.44 -5.95
CA LEU A 88 3.02 -5.18 -5.40
C LEU A 88 2.17 -4.70 -4.23
N ALA A 89 2.76 -3.85 -3.38
CA ALA A 89 2.03 -3.20 -2.32
C ALA A 89 2.62 -1.83 -1.99
N HIS A 90 1.76 -0.88 -1.62
CA HIS A 90 2.17 0.49 -1.27
C HIS A 90 1.12 1.22 -0.44
N THR A 91 1.54 2.32 0.18
CA THR A 91 0.63 3.29 0.80
C THR A 91 0.18 4.31 -0.25
N PRO A 92 -1.11 4.67 -0.37
CA PRO A 92 -1.57 5.67 -1.33
C PRO A 92 -1.26 7.12 -0.90
N GLY A 93 -1.08 8.01 -1.85
CA GLY A 93 -0.89 9.44 -1.63
C GLY A 93 -0.24 10.22 -2.77
N ASN A 94 -0.41 11.54 -2.78
CA ASN A 94 0.19 12.44 -3.77
C ASN A 94 1.16 13.44 -3.11
N TRP A 95 2.36 13.55 -3.68
CA TRP A 95 3.44 14.39 -3.12
C TRP A 95 3.49 15.82 -3.67
N THR A 96 2.86 16.09 -4.81
CA THR A 96 2.97 17.37 -5.52
C THR A 96 1.60 18.01 -5.69
N ASP A 97 1.55 19.14 -6.40
CA ASP A 97 0.32 19.87 -6.70
C ASP A 97 -0.64 19.10 -7.63
N GLU A 98 -0.18 17.99 -8.22
CA GLU A 98 -0.97 17.15 -9.11
C GLU A 98 -1.47 15.90 -8.39
N ALA A 99 -2.75 15.58 -8.59
CA ALA A 99 -3.41 14.36 -8.14
C ALA A 99 -4.16 13.73 -9.32
N LEU A 100 -3.42 13.39 -10.38
CA LEU A 100 -3.96 12.91 -11.66
C LEU A 100 -4.79 11.63 -11.53
N TYR A 101 -4.48 10.81 -10.52
CA TYR A 101 -5.08 9.50 -10.29
C TYR A 101 -5.74 9.45 -8.90
N GLY A 102 -6.57 10.44 -8.60
CA GLY A 102 -7.41 10.48 -7.40
C GLY A 102 -6.69 10.96 -6.14
N GLY A 103 -7.45 11.06 -5.05
CA GLY A 103 -7.00 11.70 -3.82
C GLY A 103 -6.86 13.21 -3.93
N ARG A 104 -6.04 13.79 -3.05
CA ARG A 104 -5.81 15.24 -2.96
C ARG A 104 -4.34 15.56 -3.24
N PRO A 105 -4.04 16.72 -3.87
CA PRO A 105 -2.67 17.23 -3.98
C PRO A 105 -1.97 17.33 -2.62
N ARG A 106 -0.65 17.10 -2.59
CA ARG A 106 0.21 17.23 -1.40
C ARG A 106 -0.35 16.56 -0.14
N SER A 107 -1.00 15.41 -0.32
CA SER A 107 -1.73 14.70 0.72
C SER A 107 -1.49 13.19 0.56
N VAL A 108 -1.14 12.51 1.65
CA VAL A 108 -0.91 11.05 1.66
C VAL A 108 -1.75 10.40 2.74
N CYS A 109 -2.16 9.14 2.55
CA CYS A 109 -2.89 8.38 3.57
C CYS A 109 -2.02 8.05 4.78
N ILE A 110 -2.62 7.60 5.88
CA ILE A 110 -1.86 7.08 7.02
C ILE A 110 -1.30 5.70 6.64
N ALA A 111 0.01 5.53 6.70
CA ALA A 111 0.67 4.26 6.39
C ALA A 111 0.43 3.18 7.47
N MET A 112 0.41 1.92 7.03
CA MET A 112 0.41 0.72 7.89
C MET A 112 1.71 -0.10 7.71
N PRO A 113 2.87 0.41 8.17
CA PRO A 113 4.19 -0.11 7.77
C PRO A 113 4.39 -1.60 8.09
N LEU A 114 3.98 -2.06 9.28
CA LEU A 114 4.15 -3.46 9.67
C LEU A 114 3.27 -4.40 8.82
N HIS A 115 2.05 -3.99 8.48
CA HIS A 115 1.17 -4.76 7.59
C HIS A 115 1.75 -4.82 6.18
N LEU A 116 2.26 -3.69 5.68
CA LEU A 116 2.89 -3.59 4.38
C LEU A 116 4.14 -4.49 4.28
N MET A 117 5.02 -4.46 5.29
CA MET A 117 6.19 -5.36 5.37
C MET A 117 5.76 -6.82 5.38
N THR A 118 4.78 -7.18 6.22
CA THR A 118 4.29 -8.55 6.37
C THR A 118 3.74 -9.07 5.05
N ILE A 119 2.85 -8.31 4.39
CA ILE A 119 2.29 -8.67 3.09
C ILE A 119 3.38 -8.89 2.05
N VAL A 120 4.35 -7.97 1.93
CA VAL A 120 5.42 -8.12 0.94
C VAL A 120 6.27 -9.37 1.21
N LYS A 121 6.57 -9.69 2.48
CA LYS A 121 7.28 -10.93 2.84
C LYS A 121 6.46 -12.17 2.49
N ARG A 122 5.16 -12.18 2.78
CA ARG A 122 4.26 -13.32 2.45
C ARG A 122 4.10 -13.48 0.94
N LEU A 123 3.89 -12.40 0.21
CA LEU A 123 3.84 -12.40 -1.26
C LEU A 123 5.14 -12.97 -1.83
N ASN A 124 6.31 -12.54 -1.38
CA ASN A 124 7.58 -13.04 -1.91
C ASN A 124 7.73 -14.54 -1.69
N LYS A 125 7.42 -15.04 -0.49
CA LYS A 125 7.46 -16.46 -0.17
C LYS A 125 6.53 -17.28 -1.07
N LEU A 126 5.25 -16.90 -1.16
CA LEU A 126 4.25 -17.60 -1.98
C LEU A 126 4.60 -17.53 -3.48
N LYS A 127 5.16 -16.40 -3.91
CA LYS A 127 5.61 -16.17 -5.28
C LYS A 127 6.78 -17.08 -5.66
N GLU A 128 7.71 -17.35 -4.76
CA GLU A 128 8.81 -18.29 -5.01
C GLU A 128 8.31 -19.73 -5.25
N GLU A 129 7.21 -20.11 -4.58
CA GLU A 129 6.61 -21.45 -4.70
C GLU A 129 5.75 -21.62 -5.97
N ARG A 130 5.07 -20.56 -6.39
CA ARG A 130 3.96 -20.67 -7.37
C ARG A 130 4.11 -19.81 -8.62
N LEU A 131 4.84 -18.70 -8.53
CA LEU A 131 4.88 -17.65 -9.55
C LEU A 131 6.32 -17.18 -9.78
N ALA A 132 7.26 -18.12 -9.94
CA ALA A 132 8.71 -17.86 -9.93
C ALA A 132 9.17 -16.73 -10.88
N ASP A 133 8.47 -16.50 -11.99
CA ASP A 133 8.80 -15.46 -12.98
C ASP A 133 8.21 -14.07 -12.66
N TRP A 134 7.37 -13.95 -11.63
CA TRP A 134 6.76 -12.69 -11.23
C TRP A 134 7.71 -11.85 -10.38
N ARG A 135 7.58 -10.53 -10.50
CA ARG A 135 8.20 -9.60 -9.55
C ARG A 135 7.38 -9.52 -8.27
N CYS A 136 8.03 -9.27 -7.16
CA CYS A 136 7.39 -9.01 -5.88
C CYS A 136 8.08 -7.82 -5.21
N GLY A 137 7.33 -6.91 -4.59
CA GLY A 137 7.93 -5.84 -3.81
C GLY A 137 7.02 -4.67 -3.49
N LEU A 138 7.65 -3.58 -3.09
CA LEU A 138 7.00 -2.31 -2.83
C LEU A 138 6.84 -1.52 -4.13
N GLU A 139 5.82 -0.67 -4.14
CA GLU A 139 5.82 0.55 -4.93
C GLU A 139 6.01 1.77 -4.01
N VAL A 140 6.44 2.87 -4.62
CA VAL A 140 6.49 4.16 -3.92
C VAL A 140 5.08 4.65 -3.57
N THR A 141 4.96 5.59 -2.63
CA THR A 141 3.66 6.22 -2.33
C THR A 141 3.21 7.03 -3.54
N HIS A 142 2.04 6.69 -4.08
CA HIS A 142 1.46 7.35 -5.26
C HIS A 142 -0.07 7.17 -5.30
N HIS A 143 -0.73 7.97 -6.15
CA HIS A 143 -2.17 7.99 -6.46
C HIS A 143 -3.12 8.07 -5.25
N GLY A 144 -4.43 8.13 -5.51
CA GLY A 144 -5.46 8.14 -4.48
C GLY A 144 -5.85 6.75 -3.95
N PRO A 145 -6.87 6.64 -3.09
CA PRO A 145 -7.65 7.75 -2.58
C PRO A 145 -6.88 8.52 -1.51
N TYR A 146 -7.47 9.60 -1.02
CA TYR A 146 -7.06 10.22 0.23
C TYR A 146 -8.10 9.94 1.32
N LEU A 147 -7.65 9.29 2.39
CA LEU A 147 -8.42 9.05 3.62
C LEU A 147 -7.80 9.87 4.75
N GLU A 148 -8.61 10.61 5.48
CA GLU A 148 -8.13 11.53 6.52
C GLU A 148 -7.74 10.76 7.79
N HIS A 149 -8.56 9.80 8.22
CA HIS A 149 -8.46 9.19 9.53
C HIS A 149 -8.02 7.73 9.50
N THR A 150 -8.28 7.03 8.40
CA THR A 150 -8.15 5.59 8.30
C THR A 150 -6.85 5.22 7.60
N PRO A 151 -5.97 4.43 8.24
CA PRO A 151 -4.79 3.89 7.60
C PRO A 151 -5.13 3.03 6.38
N ALA A 152 -4.28 3.07 5.36
CA ALA A 152 -4.56 2.39 4.10
C ALA A 152 -3.30 1.87 3.42
N MET A 153 -3.47 0.77 2.69
CA MET A 153 -2.48 0.24 1.75
C MET A 153 -3.18 -0.41 0.56
N PHE A 154 -2.46 -0.50 -0.55
CA PHE A 154 -2.82 -1.30 -1.71
C PHE A 154 -2.04 -2.61 -1.71
N VAL A 155 -2.67 -3.66 -2.22
CA VAL A 155 -2.10 -4.97 -2.51
C VAL A 155 -2.57 -5.37 -3.89
N GLU A 156 -1.64 -5.51 -4.80
CA GLU A 156 -1.93 -5.48 -6.23
C GLU A 156 -1.30 -6.64 -6.97
N LEU A 157 -1.95 -7.03 -8.08
CA LEU A 157 -1.36 -7.88 -9.11
C LEU A 157 -1.47 -7.18 -10.47
N GLY A 158 -0.45 -7.36 -11.31
CA GLY A 158 -0.34 -6.67 -12.58
C GLY A 158 0.62 -7.35 -13.54
N SER A 159 0.84 -6.82 -14.75
CA SER A 159 0.62 -5.40 -15.10
C SER A 159 -0.35 -5.16 -16.25
N THR A 160 -0.92 -6.21 -16.84
CA THR A 160 -1.82 -6.11 -18.01
C THR A 160 -3.12 -6.90 -17.80
N PRO A 161 -4.13 -6.77 -18.67
CA PRO A 161 -5.36 -7.57 -18.59
C PRO A 161 -5.12 -9.08 -18.55
N ARG A 162 -4.00 -9.57 -19.09
CA ARG A 162 -3.61 -10.98 -18.98
C ARG A 162 -3.37 -11.35 -17.52
N GLU A 163 -2.55 -10.57 -16.82
CA GLU A 163 -2.21 -10.81 -15.41
C GLU A 163 -3.40 -10.52 -14.50
N TRP A 164 -4.24 -9.52 -14.81
CA TRP A 164 -5.46 -9.23 -14.03
C TRP A 164 -6.44 -10.41 -13.99
N CYS A 165 -6.42 -11.24 -15.03
CA CYS A 165 -7.22 -12.46 -15.14
C CYS A 165 -6.51 -13.71 -14.56
N ASP A 166 -5.29 -13.59 -14.03
CA ASP A 166 -4.53 -14.72 -13.52
C ASP A 166 -5.06 -15.18 -12.16
N TYR A 167 -5.72 -16.34 -12.14
CA TYR A 167 -6.33 -16.89 -10.94
C TYR A 167 -5.32 -17.37 -9.90
N GLU A 168 -4.10 -17.71 -10.30
CA GLU A 168 -3.05 -18.11 -9.37
C GLU A 168 -2.44 -16.89 -8.69
N ALA A 169 -2.19 -15.81 -9.43
CA ALA A 169 -1.79 -14.52 -8.86
C ALA A 169 -2.84 -13.98 -7.87
N ALA A 170 -4.12 -14.03 -8.24
CA ALA A 170 -5.21 -13.63 -7.35
C ALA A 170 -5.29 -14.49 -6.08
N GLU A 171 -4.97 -15.78 -6.18
CA GLU A 171 -4.92 -16.69 -5.05
C GLU A 171 -3.74 -16.39 -4.12
N VAL A 172 -2.56 -16.11 -4.67
CA VAL A 172 -1.38 -15.67 -3.89
C VAL A 172 -1.68 -14.38 -3.12
N ILE A 173 -2.30 -13.38 -3.75
CA ILE A 173 -2.71 -12.14 -3.09
C ILE A 173 -3.71 -12.44 -1.96
N ALA A 174 -4.73 -13.27 -2.22
CA ALA A 174 -5.73 -13.61 -1.23
C ALA A 174 -5.13 -14.35 -0.02
N HIS A 175 -4.19 -15.27 -0.22
CA HIS A 175 -3.45 -15.93 0.86
C HIS A 175 -2.61 -14.93 1.67
N ALA A 176 -1.85 -14.06 1.01
CA ALA A 176 -1.02 -13.08 1.69
C ALA A 176 -1.86 -12.11 2.55
N ILE A 177 -3.01 -11.66 2.03
CA ILE A 177 -3.96 -10.84 2.79
C ILE A 177 -4.49 -11.63 3.99
N ALA A 178 -5.01 -12.85 3.76
CA ALA A 178 -5.60 -13.69 4.82
C ALA A 178 -4.62 -13.98 5.97
N GLU A 179 -3.37 -14.30 5.65
CA GLU A 179 -2.32 -14.55 6.67
C GLU A 179 -1.99 -13.30 7.48
N THR A 180 -2.11 -12.11 6.88
CA THR A 180 -1.75 -10.83 7.52
C THR A 180 -2.88 -10.26 8.39
N LEU A 181 -4.12 -10.74 8.24
CA LEU A 181 -5.25 -10.23 9.02
C LEU A 181 -5.02 -10.37 10.53
N ASP A 182 -4.48 -11.50 10.98
CA ASP A 182 -4.27 -11.79 12.41
C ASP A 182 -2.80 -11.96 12.79
N ASN A 183 -1.88 -12.03 11.82
CA ASN A 183 -0.45 -12.18 12.08
C ASN A 183 0.34 -11.08 11.37
N VAL A 184 0.74 -10.06 12.12
CA VAL A 184 1.58 -8.97 11.63
C VAL A 184 2.98 -9.14 12.22
N ASP A 185 3.99 -9.19 11.36
CA ASP A 185 5.39 -9.32 11.75
C ASP A 185 5.84 -8.05 12.51
N GLU A 186 6.65 -8.24 13.56
CA GLU A 186 7.29 -7.13 14.28
C GLU A 186 8.48 -6.56 13.48
N GLY A 187 8.74 -5.26 13.64
CA GLY A 187 9.85 -4.61 12.95
C GLY A 187 10.04 -3.16 13.37
N THR A 188 11.19 -2.60 13.00
CA THR A 188 11.47 -1.17 13.20
C THR A 188 10.94 -0.38 12.02
N VAL A 189 10.22 0.72 12.29
CA VAL A 189 9.59 1.52 11.23
C VAL A 189 10.55 2.55 10.66
N ALA A 190 10.61 2.61 9.33
CA ALA A 190 11.40 3.53 8.56
C ALA A 190 10.56 4.33 7.56
N VAL A 191 11.07 5.47 7.10
CA VAL A 191 10.56 6.23 5.95
C VAL A 191 11.60 6.22 4.84
N GLY A 192 11.18 6.10 3.59
CA GLY A 192 12.03 6.03 2.41
C GLY A 192 12.07 7.34 1.63
N PHE A 193 13.27 7.72 1.18
CA PHE A 193 13.50 8.92 0.36
C PHE A 193 14.36 8.57 -0.86
N GLY A 194 13.84 8.82 -2.05
CA GLY A 194 14.50 8.62 -3.33
C GLY A 194 14.07 7.33 -4.05
N GLY A 195 14.89 6.88 -4.98
CA GLY A 195 14.67 5.66 -5.75
C GLY A 195 13.61 5.79 -6.88
N PRO A 196 13.54 4.79 -7.78
CA PRO A 196 12.53 4.70 -8.83
C PRO A 196 11.19 4.17 -8.27
N HIS A 197 10.15 4.17 -9.13
CA HIS A 197 8.78 3.75 -8.81
C HIS A 197 8.66 2.40 -8.07
N TYR A 198 9.34 1.37 -8.56
CA TYR A 198 9.32 0.01 -7.99
C TYR A 198 10.27 -0.20 -6.79
N ALA A 199 10.85 0.89 -6.26
CA ALA A 199 11.51 0.90 -4.96
C ALA A 199 12.50 -0.28 -4.66
N PRO A 200 13.38 -0.70 -5.59
CA PRO A 200 14.10 -1.98 -5.48
C PRO A 200 15.01 -2.08 -4.24
N GLN A 201 15.68 -0.99 -3.87
CA GLN A 201 16.52 -0.95 -2.66
C GLN A 201 15.68 -1.10 -1.38
N PHE A 202 14.51 -0.47 -1.35
CA PHE A 202 13.59 -0.53 -0.23
C PHE A 202 12.90 -1.91 -0.13
N THR A 203 12.52 -2.49 -1.27
CA THR A 203 12.03 -3.87 -1.35
C THR A 203 13.05 -4.85 -0.79
N LYS A 204 14.31 -4.75 -1.22
CA LYS A 204 15.39 -5.60 -0.71
C LYS A 204 15.52 -5.51 0.81
N ILE A 205 15.50 -4.30 1.35
CA ILE A 205 15.57 -4.06 2.81
C ILE A 205 14.36 -4.67 3.53
N VAL A 206 13.14 -4.50 3.00
CA VAL A 206 11.94 -5.09 3.58
C VAL A 206 12.01 -6.62 3.61
N LEU A 207 12.58 -7.26 2.58
CA LEU A 207 12.68 -8.71 2.50
C LEU A 207 13.81 -9.28 3.39
N GLU A 208 14.95 -8.60 3.46
CA GLU A 208 16.16 -9.11 4.13
C GLU A 208 16.31 -8.63 5.58
N GLU A 209 15.71 -7.50 5.95
CA GLU A 209 15.82 -6.89 7.28
C GLU A 209 14.48 -6.91 8.03
N SER A 210 14.51 -6.61 9.33
CA SER A 210 13.31 -6.36 10.14
C SER A 210 12.92 -4.87 10.11
N LEU A 211 12.91 -4.29 8.91
CA LEU A 211 12.56 -2.89 8.66
C LEU A 211 11.27 -2.78 7.87
N ALA A 212 10.32 -2.03 8.41
CA ALA A 212 9.01 -1.80 7.82
C ALA A 212 8.90 -0.34 7.33
N ILE A 213 8.58 -0.13 6.06
CA ILE A 213 8.64 1.21 5.45
C ILE A 213 7.23 1.81 5.40
N SER A 214 7.04 3.01 5.97
CA SER A 214 5.74 3.70 6.00
C SER A 214 5.39 4.32 4.64
N HIS A 215 6.17 5.31 4.24
CA HIS A 215 6.07 6.04 2.99
C HIS A 215 7.40 5.99 2.24
N ILE A 216 7.31 6.06 0.92
CA ILE A 216 8.47 6.25 0.05
C ILE A 216 8.20 7.47 -0.81
N VAL A 217 8.99 8.53 -0.62
CA VAL A 217 8.98 9.70 -1.50
C VAL A 217 9.91 9.40 -2.68
N PRO A 218 9.39 9.18 -3.90
CA PRO A 218 10.21 8.77 -5.03
C PRO A 218 11.08 9.91 -5.55
N LYS A 219 12.20 9.57 -6.22
CA LYS A 219 13.12 10.57 -6.80
C LYS A 219 12.43 11.57 -7.74
N TYR A 220 11.39 11.14 -8.47
CA TYR A 220 10.70 11.99 -9.43
C TYR A 220 9.80 13.03 -8.77
N ALA A 221 9.43 12.85 -7.50
CA ALA A 221 8.65 13.83 -6.75
C ALA A 221 9.52 14.98 -6.22
N PHE A 222 10.82 14.74 -6.01
CA PHE A 222 11.74 15.70 -5.37
C PHE A 222 11.78 17.11 -5.97
N PRO A 223 11.60 17.33 -7.28
CA PRO A 223 11.49 18.67 -7.83
C PRO A 223 10.30 19.50 -7.29
N GLY A 224 9.23 18.85 -6.80
CA GLY A 224 8.01 19.50 -6.32
C GLY A 224 7.72 19.38 -4.81
N VAL A 225 8.49 18.54 -4.09
CA VAL A 225 8.37 18.40 -2.63
C VAL A 225 9.16 19.46 -1.88
N THR A 226 8.65 19.83 -0.71
CA THR A 226 9.30 20.72 0.24
C THR A 226 9.47 20.02 1.59
N GLU A 227 10.05 20.71 2.58
CA GLU A 227 10.10 20.20 3.96
C GLU A 227 8.73 19.79 4.50
N LYS A 228 7.64 20.42 4.02
CA LYS A 228 6.27 20.08 4.41
C LYS A 228 5.92 18.63 4.05
N GLU A 229 6.19 18.22 2.82
CA GLU A 229 5.88 16.86 2.35
C GLU A 229 6.80 15.83 2.99
N LEU A 230 8.06 16.18 3.27
CA LEU A 230 8.97 15.29 4.00
C LEU A 230 8.50 15.07 5.45
N LYS A 231 7.99 16.12 6.11
CA LYS A 231 7.36 16.01 7.44
C LYS A 231 6.09 15.17 7.36
N LEU A 232 5.27 15.37 6.32
CA LEU A 232 4.07 14.57 6.07
C LEU A 232 4.40 13.07 5.95
N ALA A 233 5.47 12.71 5.22
CA ALA A 233 5.92 11.31 5.07
C ALA A 233 6.32 10.66 6.40
N ILE A 234 6.78 11.45 7.37
CA ILE A 234 7.16 10.98 8.71
C ILE A 234 5.92 10.86 9.61
N ASP A 235 5.05 11.87 9.57
CA ASP A 235 3.95 12.01 10.54
C ASP A 235 2.70 11.20 10.15
N ARG A 236 2.47 10.90 8.85
CA ARG A 236 1.31 10.14 8.37
C ARG A 236 1.54 8.63 8.43
N SER A 237 1.81 8.10 9.62
CA SER A 237 2.01 6.66 9.84
C SER A 237 1.42 6.25 11.18
N ILE A 238 0.81 5.05 11.26
CA ILE A 238 0.28 4.53 12.54
C ILE A 238 1.37 4.35 13.60
N ILE A 239 2.60 4.13 13.15
CA ILE A 239 3.80 4.06 13.99
C ILE A 239 4.79 5.06 13.40
N LYS A 240 5.21 6.02 14.23
CA LYS A 240 6.18 7.04 13.80
C LYS A 240 7.50 6.38 13.42
N PRO A 241 8.07 6.64 12.23
CA PRO A 241 9.38 6.11 11.85
C PRO A 241 10.49 6.58 12.79
N SER A 242 11.40 5.68 13.13
CA SER A 242 12.64 5.99 13.85
C SER A 242 13.87 6.03 12.93
N ILE A 243 13.74 5.51 11.70
CA ILE A 243 14.81 5.45 10.70
C ILE A 243 14.38 6.17 9.42
N ALA A 244 15.30 6.91 8.81
CA ALA A 244 15.17 7.42 7.45
C ALA A 244 16.12 6.65 6.52
N LEU A 245 15.56 5.92 5.56
CA LEU A 245 16.29 5.26 4.49
C LEU A 245 16.40 6.21 3.30
N MET A 246 17.62 6.59 2.93
CA MET A 246 17.87 7.54 1.85
C MET A 246 18.63 6.87 0.72
N ASP A 247 17.99 6.67 -0.44
CA ASP A 247 18.66 6.26 -1.67
C ASP A 247 19.58 7.39 -2.11
N TRP A 248 20.83 7.31 -1.66
CA TRP A 248 21.76 8.44 -1.63
C TRP A 248 22.17 8.87 -3.03
N LYS A 249 22.22 7.92 -3.97
CA LYS A 249 22.64 8.17 -5.35
C LYS A 249 21.51 8.72 -6.21
N SER A 250 20.26 8.47 -5.82
CA SER A 250 19.10 8.97 -6.57
C SER A 250 18.80 10.46 -6.38
N LEU A 251 19.31 11.07 -5.30
CA LEU A 251 19.00 12.45 -4.90
C LEU A 251 20.15 13.43 -5.14
N LYS A 252 19.81 14.66 -5.50
CA LYS A 252 20.77 15.78 -5.63
C LYS A 252 21.29 16.23 -4.26
N SER A 253 22.40 16.96 -4.25
CA SER A 253 22.99 17.49 -3.01
C SER A 253 22.02 18.35 -2.19
N SER A 254 21.26 19.23 -2.84
CA SER A 254 20.26 20.08 -2.18
C SER A 254 19.11 19.27 -1.56
N GLU A 255 18.63 18.26 -2.27
CA GLU A 255 17.56 17.36 -1.82
C GLU A 255 18.02 16.53 -0.60
N ARG A 256 19.24 15.99 -0.64
CA ARG A 256 19.86 15.27 0.49
C ARG A 256 20.00 16.15 1.72
N LEU A 257 20.38 17.43 1.55
CA LEU A 257 20.47 18.39 2.65
C LEU A 257 19.09 18.66 3.26
N MET A 258 18.05 18.84 2.44
CA MET A 258 16.68 19.05 2.91
C MET A 258 16.17 17.84 3.70
N VAL A 259 16.33 16.63 3.16
CA VAL A 259 15.92 15.39 3.84
C VAL A 259 16.69 15.23 5.15
N THR A 260 18.01 15.45 5.14
CA THR A 260 18.85 15.35 6.34
C THR A 260 18.39 16.32 7.43
N LYS A 261 18.10 17.57 7.05
CA LYS A 261 17.58 18.59 7.98
C LYS A 261 16.27 18.12 8.62
N VAL A 262 15.27 17.75 7.82
CA VAL A 262 13.96 17.31 8.32
C VAL A 262 14.07 16.06 9.21
N CYS A 263 14.88 15.08 8.82
CA CYS A 263 15.09 13.86 9.60
C CYS A 263 15.76 14.14 10.94
N ASN A 264 16.77 15.02 10.99
CA ASN A 264 17.43 15.42 12.22
C ASN A 264 16.47 16.19 13.15
N GLU A 265 15.67 17.11 12.61
CA GLU A 265 14.63 17.82 13.39
C GLU A 265 13.60 16.87 14.00
N ALA A 266 13.26 15.79 13.29
CA ALA A 266 12.32 14.78 13.75
C ALA A 266 12.97 13.66 14.60
N GLY A 267 14.29 13.68 14.79
CA GLY A 267 15.02 12.71 15.62
C GLY A 267 15.23 11.33 14.99
N LEU A 268 15.20 11.23 13.65
CA LEU A 268 15.35 9.97 12.92
C LEU A 268 16.83 9.63 12.72
N GLN A 269 17.16 8.34 12.84
CA GLN A 269 18.46 7.82 12.41
C GLN A 269 18.50 7.71 10.88
N ILE A 270 19.45 8.38 10.23
CA ILE A 270 19.58 8.33 8.76
C ILE A 270 20.50 7.17 8.35
N LYS A 271 19.99 6.27 7.52
CA LYS A 271 20.74 5.19 6.87
C LYS A 271 20.75 5.43 5.35
N LYS A 272 21.94 5.50 4.77
CA LYS A 272 22.14 5.64 3.32
C LYS A 272 22.00 4.26 2.67
N VAL A 273 21.27 4.19 1.56
CA VAL A 273 21.03 2.97 0.77
C VAL A 273 21.32 3.19 -0.71
#